data_AF-A0A923MM04-F1
#
_entry.id   AF-A0A923MM04-F1
#
_cell.length_a   1.000
_cell.length_b   1.000
_cell.length_c   1.000
_cell.angle_alpha   90.00
_cell.angle_beta   90.00
_cell.angle_gamma   90.00
#
_symmetry.space_group_name_H-M   'P 1'
#
loop_
_entity.id
_entity.type
_entity.pdbx_description
1 polymer ?
#
loop_
_entity_poly.entity_id
_entity_poly.type
_entity_poly.pdbx_seq_one_letter_code
_entity_poly.pdbx_strand_id
1 'polypeptide(L)'
;MVMTTYLAAWLLLAVAGVAVLSWFLARHRRRHDLRRDQAEQLLQALNRYSEWVCAQRLAAVFQGEGPEAAAALDTACTIRLAWFPELAGDMAELLAVHNRLINFLGTQQALWLRDPEHWLESEHDKRFMALWRQHRYALQALLDKLETAASVRITPAAAPRRHTTYA
;
A
#
# COMPACT_ATOMS: atom_id res chain seq x y z
N MET A 1 -38.24 39.58 36.22
CA MET A 1 -36.96 39.74 35.49
C MET A 1 -35.92 38.66 35.79
N VAL A 2 -35.89 38.03 36.97
CA VAL A 2 -34.91 36.96 37.29
C VAL A 2 -35.18 35.62 36.57
N MET A 3 -36.45 35.28 36.35
CA MET A 3 -36.84 34.03 35.65
C MET A 3 -36.37 34.03 34.17
N THR A 4 -36.46 35.16 33.50
CA THR A 4 -36.10 35.31 32.08
C THR A 4 -34.59 35.22 31.86
N THR A 5 -33.78 35.74 32.79
CA THR A 5 -32.31 35.61 32.74
C THR A 5 -31.85 34.18 32.99
N TYR A 6 -32.55 33.45 33.87
CA TYR A 6 -32.26 32.03 34.14
C TYR A 6 -32.56 31.14 32.93
N LEU A 7 -33.71 31.33 32.29
CA LEU A 7 -34.07 30.61 31.07
C LEU A 7 -33.12 30.94 29.91
N ALA A 8 -32.75 32.20 29.74
CA ALA A 8 -31.77 32.61 28.73
C ALA A 8 -30.39 31.98 28.97
N ALA A 9 -29.93 31.90 30.23
CA ALA A 9 -28.66 31.26 30.58
C ALA A 9 -28.68 29.74 30.25
N TRP A 10 -29.77 29.04 30.55
CA TRP A 10 -29.93 27.63 30.20
C TRP A 10 -29.99 27.39 28.69
N LEU A 11 -30.66 28.26 27.94
CA LEU A 11 -30.68 28.19 26.47
C LEU A 11 -29.29 28.41 25.89
N LEU A 12 -28.54 29.40 26.38
CA LEU A 12 -27.17 29.64 25.95
C LEU A 12 -26.25 28.46 26.27
N LEU A 13 -26.40 27.86 27.45
CA LEU A 13 -25.64 26.68 27.85
C LEU A 13 -25.95 25.47 26.95
N ALA A 14 -27.23 25.25 26.63
CA ALA A 14 -27.64 24.17 25.75
C ALA A 14 -27.08 24.36 24.32
N VAL A 15 -27.16 25.57 23.77
CA VAL A 15 -26.61 25.90 22.45
C VAL A 15 -25.09 25.74 22.43
N ALA A 16 -24.39 26.20 23.47
CA ALA A 16 -22.95 26.02 23.61
C ALA A 16 -22.57 24.53 23.67
N GLY A 17 -23.34 23.72 24.42
CA GLY A 17 -23.14 22.27 24.50
C GLY A 17 -23.28 21.59 23.14
N VAL A 18 -24.32 21.93 22.39
CA VAL A 18 -24.54 21.40 21.02
C VAL A 18 -23.42 21.83 20.08
N ALA A 19 -22.96 23.07 20.17
CA ALA A 19 -21.85 23.56 19.34
C ALA A 19 -20.54 22.80 19.61
N VAL A 20 -20.19 22.59 20.89
CA VAL A 20 -19.00 21.83 21.30
C VAL A 20 -19.09 20.37 20.83
N LEU A 21 -20.25 19.74 21.04
CA LEU A 21 -20.47 18.36 20.60
C LEU A 21 -20.37 18.23 19.07
N SER A 22 -20.95 19.17 18.34
CA SER A 22 -20.91 19.21 16.88
C SER A 22 -19.49 19.40 16.36
N TRP A 23 -18.72 20.29 17.00
CA TRP A 23 -17.30 20.50 16.66
C TRP A 23 -16.47 19.24 16.95
N PHE A 24 -16.70 18.59 18.09
CA PHE A 24 -16.00 17.35 18.44
C PHE A 24 -16.30 16.23 17.44
N LEU A 25 -17.58 16.03 17.09
CA LEU A 25 -18.01 15.07 16.08
C LEU A 25 -17.42 15.39 14.70
N ALA A 26 -17.44 16.65 14.27
CA ALA A 26 -16.85 17.08 13.02
C ALA A 26 -15.34 16.82 12.99
N ARG A 27 -14.63 17.11 14.08
CA ARG A 27 -13.20 16.83 14.22
C ARG A 27 -12.91 15.34 14.19
N HIS A 28 -13.73 14.53 14.85
CA HIS A 28 -13.61 13.08 14.84
C HIS A 28 -13.82 12.51 13.44
N ARG A 29 -14.87 12.95 12.73
CA ARG A 29 -15.14 12.53 11.35
C ARG A 29 -13.98 12.90 10.42
N ARG A 30 -13.52 14.16 10.46
CA ARG A 30 -12.37 14.61 9.65
C ARG A 30 -11.12 13.76 9.86
N ARG A 31 -10.81 13.38 11.10
CA ARG A 31 -9.66 12.49 11.38
C ARG A 31 -9.85 11.11 10.79
N HIS A 32 -11.06 10.57 10.86
CA HIS A 32 -11.38 9.28 10.27
C HIS A 32 -11.29 9.32 8.74
N ASP A 33 -11.81 10.39 8.13
CA ASP A 33 -11.77 10.58 6.68
C ASP A 33 -10.31 10.71 6.19
N LEU A 34 -9.50 11.52 6.87
CA LEU A 34 -8.06 11.63 6.56
C LEU A 34 -7.33 10.30 6.68
N ARG A 35 -7.64 9.49 7.71
CA ARG A 35 -7.03 8.16 7.85
C ARG A 35 -7.43 7.23 6.71
N ARG A 36 -8.67 7.32 6.21
CA ARG A 36 -9.12 6.56 5.02
C ARG A 36 -8.40 7.00 3.76
N ASP A 37 -8.31 8.30 3.51
CA ASP A 37 -7.61 8.84 2.34
C ASP A 37 -6.14 8.37 2.30
N GLN A 38 -5.50 8.31 3.47
CA GLN A 38 -4.12 7.83 3.59
C GLN A 38 -4.00 6.31 3.39
N ALA A 39 -5.01 5.53 3.80
CA ALA A 39 -5.06 4.10 3.46
C ALA A 39 -5.16 3.90 1.95
N GLU A 40 -6.01 4.67 1.27
CA GLU A 40 -6.15 4.62 -0.19
C GLU A 40 -4.85 5.00 -0.91
N GLN A 41 -4.16 6.05 -0.45
CA GLN A 41 -2.86 6.44 -1.01
C GLN A 41 -1.80 5.35 -0.80
N LEU A 42 -1.77 4.72 0.38
CA LEU A 42 -0.88 3.60 0.66
C LEU A 42 -1.16 2.42 -0.28
N LEU A 43 -2.42 2.09 -0.51
CA LEU A 43 -2.84 1.04 -1.44
C LEU A 43 -2.41 1.32 -2.87
N GLN A 44 -2.64 2.54 -3.35
CA GLN A 44 -2.24 2.93 -4.69
C GLN A 44 -0.72 2.83 -4.87
N ALA A 45 0.05 3.26 -3.87
CA ALA A 45 1.50 3.14 -3.89
C ALA A 45 1.96 1.67 -3.93
N LEU A 46 1.39 0.82 -3.07
CA LEU A 46 1.68 -0.62 -3.07
C LEU A 46 1.25 -1.31 -4.37
N ASN A 47 0.13 -0.91 -4.96
CA ASN A 47 -0.34 -1.46 -6.22
C ASN A 47 0.62 -1.10 -7.37
N ARG A 48 1.03 0.16 -7.51
CA ARG A 48 2.03 0.59 -8.51
C ARG A 48 3.34 -0.16 -8.36
N TYR A 49 3.80 -0.34 -7.12
CA TYR A 49 4.98 -1.16 -6.84
C TYR A 49 4.77 -2.62 -7.28
N SER A 50 3.62 -3.22 -6.98
CA SER A 50 3.31 -4.60 -7.37
C SER A 50 3.20 -4.79 -8.89
N GLU A 51 2.72 -3.78 -9.62
CA GLU A 51 2.67 -3.75 -11.08
C GLU A 51 4.08 -3.76 -11.67
N TRP A 52 5.00 -2.97 -11.10
CA TRP A 52 6.41 -3.02 -11.49
C TRP A 52 7.02 -4.41 -11.25
N VAL A 53 6.78 -5.04 -10.10
CA VAL A 53 7.28 -6.41 -9.83
C VAL A 53 6.68 -7.41 -10.83
N CYS A 54 5.39 -7.28 -11.19
CA CYS A 54 4.77 -8.09 -12.23
C CYS A 54 5.44 -7.88 -13.60
N ALA A 55 5.77 -6.64 -13.94
CA ALA A 55 6.40 -6.30 -15.21
C ALA A 55 7.79 -6.94 -15.34
N GLN A 56 8.54 -7.11 -14.24
CA GLN A 56 9.84 -7.78 -14.26
C GLN A 56 9.78 -9.25 -14.72
N ARG A 57 8.63 -9.91 -14.57
CA ARG A 57 8.44 -11.27 -15.11
C ARG A 57 8.44 -11.29 -16.64
N LEU A 58 7.84 -10.28 -17.26
CA LEU A 58 7.64 -10.20 -18.71
C LEU A 58 8.80 -9.50 -19.41
N ALA A 59 9.63 -8.77 -18.65
CA ALA A 59 10.80 -8.11 -19.18
C ALA A 59 11.85 -9.14 -19.61
N ALA A 60 12.31 -9.04 -20.86
CA ALA A 60 13.39 -9.89 -21.38
C ALA A 60 14.74 -9.63 -20.69
N VAL A 61 14.92 -8.44 -20.09
CA VAL A 61 16.12 -8.02 -19.36
C VAL A 61 15.68 -7.25 -18.13
N PHE A 62 16.31 -7.51 -16.98
CA PHE A 62 16.10 -6.71 -15.78
C PHE A 62 16.51 -5.26 -16.04
N GLN A 63 15.57 -4.32 -15.86
CA GLN A 63 15.81 -2.90 -16.15
C GLN A 63 16.37 -2.13 -14.94
N GLY A 64 16.76 -2.83 -13.88
CA GLY A 64 17.06 -2.20 -12.59
C GLY A 64 15.80 -1.86 -11.81
N GLU A 65 15.99 -1.38 -10.58
CA GLU A 65 14.90 -0.78 -9.82
C GLU A 65 14.50 0.55 -10.51
N GLY A 66 13.32 0.56 -11.13
CA GLY A 66 12.84 1.74 -11.83
C GLY A 66 12.59 2.89 -10.84
N PRO A 67 12.85 4.16 -11.23
CA PRO A 67 12.66 5.29 -10.33
C PRO A 67 11.22 5.40 -9.80
N GLU A 68 10.24 4.99 -10.61
CA GLU A 68 8.82 4.97 -10.22
C GLU A 68 8.53 3.91 -9.14
N ALA A 69 9.17 2.75 -9.20
CA ALA A 69 8.97 1.67 -8.23
C ALA A 69 9.59 2.03 -6.87
N ALA A 70 10.81 2.58 -6.89
CA ALA A 70 11.46 3.08 -5.69
C ALA A 70 10.64 4.21 -5.04
N ALA A 71 10.15 5.17 -5.84
CA ALA A 71 9.30 6.26 -5.35
C ALA A 71 7.96 5.75 -4.77
N ALA A 72 7.35 4.73 -5.39
CA ALA A 72 6.13 4.12 -4.87
C ALA A 72 6.37 3.43 -3.52
N LEU A 73 7.47 2.69 -3.37
CA LEU A 73 7.82 2.03 -2.13
C LEU A 73 8.18 3.01 -1.01
N ASP A 74 8.89 4.10 -1.34
CA ASP A 74 9.21 5.18 -0.40
C ASP A 74 7.95 5.94 0.07
N THR A 75 7.04 6.22 -0.87
CA THR A 75 5.71 6.80 -0.56
C THR A 75 4.94 5.88 0.40
N ALA A 76 4.91 4.58 0.13
CA ALA A 76 4.25 3.61 0.98
C ALA A 76 4.89 3.56 2.39
N CYS A 77 6.22 3.60 2.48
CA CYS A 77 6.94 3.64 3.76
C CYS A 77 6.64 4.91 4.55
N THR A 78 6.57 6.06 3.88
CA THR A 78 6.30 7.37 4.48
C THR A 78 4.87 7.44 5.04
N ILE A 79 3.87 7.03 4.26
CA ILE A 79 2.47 6.99 4.70
C ILE A 79 2.31 6.03 5.88
N ARG A 80 2.90 4.83 5.79
CA ARG A 80 2.89 3.85 6.88
C ARG A 80 3.47 4.44 8.16
N LEU A 81 4.64 5.09 8.10
CA LEU A 81 5.28 5.66 9.28
C LEU A 81 4.40 6.72 9.97
N ALA A 82 3.71 7.55 9.18
CA ALA A 82 2.90 8.65 9.69
C ALA A 82 1.51 8.22 10.19
N TRP A 83 0.86 7.26 9.52
CA TRP A 83 -0.56 6.95 9.73
C TRP A 83 -0.86 5.53 10.19
N PHE A 84 0.04 4.58 9.93
CA PHE A 84 -0.15 3.15 10.21
C PHE A 84 1.10 2.50 10.79
N PRO A 85 1.63 2.99 11.94
CA PRO A 85 2.82 2.43 12.56
C PRO A 85 2.67 0.95 12.91
N GLU A 86 1.45 0.47 13.15
CA GLU A 86 1.12 -0.93 13.40
C GLU A 86 1.51 -1.88 12.25
N LEU A 87 1.64 -1.39 11.01
CA LEU A 87 2.01 -2.17 9.83
C LEU A 87 3.53 -2.30 9.65
N ALA A 88 4.34 -1.84 10.61
CA ALA A 88 5.80 -1.86 10.51
C ALA A 88 6.37 -3.26 10.26
N GLY A 89 5.83 -4.28 10.94
CA GLY A 89 6.29 -5.67 10.81
C GLY A 89 6.05 -6.23 9.40
N ASP A 90 4.83 -6.13 8.90
CA ASP A 90 4.46 -6.68 7.59
C ASP A 90 5.15 -5.92 6.45
N MET A 91 5.34 -4.60 6.60
CA MET A 91 6.14 -3.82 5.65
C MET A 91 7.60 -4.27 5.65
N ALA A 92 8.19 -4.56 6.80
CA ALA A 92 9.56 -5.07 6.87
C ALA A 92 9.70 -6.43 6.17
N GLU A 93 8.71 -7.31 6.30
CA GLU A 93 8.66 -8.58 5.55
C GLU A 93 8.58 -8.35 4.03
N LEU A 94 7.72 -7.43 3.59
CA LEU A 94 7.61 -7.06 2.18
C LEU A 94 8.95 -6.53 1.63
N LEU A 95 9.61 -5.63 2.36
CA LEU A 95 10.94 -5.09 1.99
C LEU A 95 12.02 -6.18 1.97
N ALA A 96 11.96 -7.16 2.90
CA ALA A 96 12.89 -8.27 2.91
C ALA A 96 12.70 -9.20 1.69
N VAL A 97 11.46 -9.36 1.20
CA VAL A 97 11.19 -10.09 -0.05
C VAL A 97 11.60 -9.26 -1.27
N HIS A 98 11.35 -7.95 -1.27
CA HIS A 98 11.80 -7.03 -2.31
C HIS A 98 13.31 -7.14 -2.54
N ASN A 99 14.11 -7.03 -1.48
CA ASN A 99 15.56 -7.13 -1.57
C ASN A 99 16.02 -8.48 -2.15
N ARG A 100 15.34 -9.57 -1.78
CA ARG A 100 15.62 -10.90 -2.36
C ARG A 100 15.28 -10.96 -3.85
N LEU A 101 14.19 -10.30 -4.25
CA LEU A 101 13.76 -10.24 -5.64
C LEU A 101 14.73 -9.41 -6.50
N ILE A 102 15.15 -8.24 -6.03
CA ILE A 102 16.16 -7.40 -6.70
C ILE A 102 17.49 -8.16 -6.85
N ASN A 103 17.98 -8.78 -5.78
CA ASN A 103 19.22 -9.55 -5.82
C ASN A 103 19.12 -10.74 -6.79
N PHE A 104 17.99 -11.44 -6.80
CA PHE A 104 17.75 -12.52 -7.76
C PHE A 104 17.78 -12.01 -9.20
N LEU A 105 17.02 -10.96 -9.51
CA LEU A 105 16.95 -10.39 -10.86
C LEU A 105 18.32 -9.87 -11.33
N GLY A 106 19.06 -9.17 -10.47
CA GLY A 106 20.42 -8.72 -10.77
C GLY A 106 21.38 -9.89 -11.04
N THR A 107 21.31 -10.96 -10.26
CA THR A 107 22.12 -12.17 -10.47
C THR A 107 21.76 -12.84 -11.80
N GLN A 108 20.47 -12.93 -12.13
CA GLN A 108 20.00 -13.52 -13.38
C GLN A 108 20.41 -12.69 -14.60
N GLN A 109 20.39 -11.37 -14.51
CA GLN A 109 20.90 -10.49 -15.55
C GLN A 109 22.40 -10.67 -15.76
N ALA A 110 23.18 -10.76 -14.68
CA ALA A 110 24.62 -10.98 -14.77
C ALA A 110 24.96 -12.35 -15.41
N LEU A 111 24.16 -13.39 -15.09
CA LEU A 111 24.29 -14.70 -15.72
C LEU A 111 23.95 -14.65 -17.21
N TRP A 112 22.82 -14.03 -17.57
CA TRP A 112 22.40 -13.88 -18.96
C TRP A 112 23.46 -13.15 -19.81
N LEU A 113 24.08 -12.10 -19.28
CA LEU A 113 25.15 -11.36 -19.96
C LEU A 113 26.45 -12.15 -20.14
N ARG A 114 26.70 -13.14 -19.26
CA ARG A 114 27.97 -13.89 -19.23
C ARG A 114 27.87 -15.25 -19.94
N ASP A 115 26.76 -15.95 -19.78
CA ASP A 115 26.54 -17.31 -20.29
C ASP A 115 25.02 -17.56 -20.55
N PRO A 116 24.52 -17.17 -21.73
CA PRO A 116 23.10 -17.27 -22.05
C PRO A 116 22.62 -18.72 -22.24
N GLU A 117 23.50 -19.66 -22.60
CA GLU A 117 23.14 -21.07 -22.77
C GLU A 117 22.83 -21.72 -21.41
N HIS A 118 23.69 -21.52 -20.41
CA HIS A 118 23.43 -21.99 -19.04
C HIS A 118 22.28 -21.23 -18.37
N TRP A 119 21.98 -20.02 -18.80
CA TRP A 119 20.83 -19.26 -18.29
C TRP A 119 19.49 -19.90 -18.72
N LEU A 120 19.37 -20.38 -19.97
CA LEU A 120 18.16 -21.04 -20.47
C LEU A 120 17.86 -22.35 -19.72
N GLU A 121 18.90 -23.05 -19.28
CA GLU A 121 18.79 -24.28 -18.49
C GLU A 121 18.48 -24.00 -17.00
N SER A 122 18.60 -22.74 -16.57
CA SER A 122 18.34 -22.37 -15.19
C SER A 122 16.85 -22.49 -14.85
N GLU A 123 16.54 -22.90 -13.61
CA GLU A 123 15.16 -22.91 -13.09
C GLU A 123 14.63 -21.50 -12.77
N HIS A 124 14.89 -20.53 -13.65
CA HIS A 124 14.58 -19.12 -13.49
C HIS A 124 13.11 -18.90 -13.10
N ASP A 125 12.18 -19.39 -13.92
CA ASP A 125 10.75 -19.17 -13.73
C ASP A 125 10.25 -19.80 -12.41
N LYS A 126 10.74 -21.00 -12.05
CA LYS A 126 10.37 -21.65 -10.78
C LYS A 126 10.81 -20.83 -9.56
N ARG A 127 12.06 -20.34 -9.57
CA ARG A 127 12.61 -19.53 -8.47
C ARG A 127 11.95 -18.16 -8.40
N PHE A 128 11.70 -17.52 -9.54
CA PHE A 128 10.93 -16.28 -9.62
C PHE A 128 9.53 -16.49 -9.06
N MET A 129 8.81 -17.54 -9.46
CA MET A 129 7.46 -17.84 -8.95
C MET A 129 7.42 -18.13 -7.45
N ALA A 130 8.49 -18.70 -6.88
CA ALA A 130 8.60 -18.88 -5.45
C ALA A 130 8.71 -17.52 -4.73
N LEU A 131 9.60 -16.64 -5.20
CA LEU A 131 9.75 -15.27 -4.66
C LEU A 131 8.48 -14.44 -4.86
N TRP A 132 7.85 -14.54 -6.03
CA TRP A 132 6.60 -13.86 -6.32
C TRP A 132 5.46 -14.30 -5.39
N ARG A 133 5.36 -15.59 -5.09
CA ARG A 133 4.40 -16.08 -4.09
C ARG A 133 4.67 -15.47 -2.71
N GLN A 134 5.92 -15.47 -2.26
CA GLN A 134 6.30 -14.85 -0.98
C GLN A 134 5.94 -13.36 -0.95
N HIS A 135 6.21 -12.65 -2.05
CA HIS A 135 5.86 -11.24 -2.21
C HIS A 135 4.36 -11.01 -2.09
N ARG A 136 3.54 -11.81 -2.80
CA ARG A 136 2.08 -11.72 -2.70
C ARG A 136 1.56 -12.04 -1.30
N TYR A 137 2.15 -13.00 -0.59
CA TYR A 137 1.76 -13.31 0.79
C TYR A 137 2.05 -12.14 1.73
N ALA A 138 3.25 -11.56 1.65
CA ALA A 138 3.61 -10.38 2.45
C ALA A 138 2.71 -9.19 2.13
N LEU A 139 2.44 -8.95 0.84
CA LEU A 139 1.53 -7.88 0.42
C LEU A 139 0.10 -8.13 0.94
N GLN A 140 -0.43 -9.34 0.81
CA GLN A 140 -1.78 -9.67 1.29
C GLN A 140 -1.91 -9.47 2.80
N ALA A 141 -0.93 -9.89 3.60
CA ALA A 141 -0.93 -9.68 5.04
C ALA A 141 -0.99 -8.17 5.40
N LEU A 142 -0.28 -7.35 4.62
CA LEU A 142 -0.30 -5.89 4.74
C LEU A 142 -1.69 -5.32 4.40
N LEU A 143 -2.31 -5.81 3.32
CA LEU A 143 -3.66 -5.41 2.89
C LEU A 143 -4.72 -5.78 3.93
N ASP A 144 -4.72 -7.01 4.44
CA ASP A 144 -5.71 -7.50 5.41
C ASP A 144 -5.66 -6.67 6.71
N LYS A 145 -4.46 -6.31 7.17
CA LYS A 145 -4.30 -5.43 8.34
C LYS A 145 -4.66 -3.99 8.03
N LEU A 146 -4.40 -3.50 6.82
CA LEU A 146 -4.80 -2.17 6.41
C LEU A 146 -6.33 -2.04 6.33
N GLU A 147 -7.04 -3.06 5.86
CA GLU A 147 -8.51 -3.12 5.90
C GLU A 147 -9.02 -2.96 7.33
N THR A 148 -8.42 -3.71 8.25
CA THR A 148 -8.77 -3.68 9.68
C THR A 148 -8.47 -2.31 10.29
N ALA A 149 -7.31 -1.73 9.99
CA ALA A 149 -6.85 -0.46 10.56
C ALA A 149 -7.59 0.77 9.99
N ALA A 150 -8.00 0.72 8.72
CA ALA A 150 -8.70 1.81 8.04
C ALA A 150 -10.23 1.67 8.12
N SER A 151 -10.75 0.49 8.48
CA SER A 151 -12.16 0.14 8.35
C SER A 151 -12.68 0.40 6.93
N VAL A 152 -11.83 0.13 5.94
CA VAL A 152 -12.09 0.27 4.50
C VAL A 152 -12.06 -1.13 3.91
N ARG A 153 -13.10 -1.50 3.15
CA ARG A 153 -13.03 -2.71 2.31
C ARG A 153 -12.15 -2.41 1.11
N ILE A 154 -11.01 -3.07 1.04
CA ILE A 154 -10.11 -2.97 -0.09
C ILE A 154 -10.63 -3.98 -1.11
N THR A 155 -11.24 -3.48 -2.19
CA THR A 155 -11.57 -4.36 -3.31
C THR A 155 -10.26 -4.60 -4.07
N PRO A 156 -9.71 -5.83 -4.11
CA PRO A 156 -8.50 -6.09 -4.86
C PRO A 156 -8.75 -5.71 -6.33
N ALA A 157 -7.83 -4.94 -6.91
CA ALA A 157 -7.91 -4.54 -8.30
C ALA A 157 -8.08 -5.80 -9.17
N ALA A 158 -9.13 -5.80 -9.99
CA ALA A 158 -9.46 -6.91 -10.87
C ALA A 158 -8.22 -7.30 -11.71
N ALA A 159 -7.95 -8.60 -11.79
CA ALA A 159 -6.83 -9.14 -12.56
C ALA A 159 -6.75 -8.47 -13.94
N PRO A 160 -5.56 -8.05 -14.39
CA PRO A 160 -5.44 -7.32 -15.65
C PRO A 160 -6.05 -8.16 -16.78
N ARG A 161 -7.09 -7.62 -17.42
CA ARG A 161 -7.66 -8.20 -18.64
C ARG A 161 -6.54 -8.24 -19.67
N ARG A 162 -6.10 -9.44 -20.03
CA ARG A 162 -5.21 -9.65 -21.18
C ARG A 162 -5.89 -9.07 -22.41
N HIS A 163 -5.46 -7.89 -22.85
CA HIS A 163 -5.75 -7.43 -24.20
C HIS A 163 -4.90 -8.29 -25.14
N THR A 164 -5.48 -9.41 -25.57
CA THR A 164 -4.99 -10.15 -26.74
C THR A 164 -5.36 -9.33 -27.97
N THR A 165 -4.45 -8.46 -28.41
CA THR A 165 -4.51 -7.84 -29.73
C THR A 165 -3.43 -8.50 -30.58
N TYR A 166 -3.77 -9.65 -31.15
CA TYR A 166 -3.18 -10.13 -32.39
C TYR A 166 -4.27 -9.98 -33.46
N ALA A 167 -4.01 -9.12 -34.44
CA ALA A 167 -4.56 -9.13 -35.78
C ALA A 167 -3.43 -8.73 -36.73
#